data_AF-A0A6I9Z202-F1
#
_entry.id   AF-A0A6I9Z202-F1
#
_cell.length_a   1.000
_cell.length_b   1.000
_cell.length_c   1.000
_cell.angle_alpha   90.00
_cell.angle_beta   90.00
_cell.angle_gamma   90.00
#
_symmetry.space_group_name_H-M   'P 1'
#
loop_
_entity.id
_entity.type
_entity.pdbx_description
1 polymer ?
#
loop_
_entity_poly.entity_id
_entity_poly.type
_entity_poly.pdbx_seq_one_letter_code
_entity_poly.pdbx_strand_id
1 'polypeptide(L)'
;MGGGSPLLKCLRSPLLVDVLGFDPLQRKEYFRHVFQNTEQANQIFELVQRNETLFRMCLLPATCWVIGSIFQQNPQAELLRDIPETATLTEIHLRLLLSFLGTNSRPRHLEVLCSLAKDGILHGRLVFHEEELKECGLDYYLTSDSPSANRKVFHQDVQVETLYRFTHLSFQEFFAALFYLLDTEETTGAPDRDLSEVFGDRKERTSRYLVLIRFLYGLCNMERMSVLQESWSLKLSRTKVWPELLRWVDQEAKTHPFKGEEVLLELCHCIYDMKDSVFAQRAMNDVHDLDLRTQLLTRLDFEAFSFCLSAAETLNSVRLSGCEFGPQRFQQLLPGFLKSSEIQ
;
A
#
# COMPACT_ATOMS: atom_id res chain seq x y z
N MET A 1 20.31 3.59 -13.64
CA MET A 1 21.72 3.19 -13.46
C MET A 1 22.26 3.88 -12.23
N GLY A 2 22.86 3.14 -11.28
CA GLY A 2 23.60 3.75 -10.16
C GLY A 2 23.21 3.17 -8.80
N GLY A 3 23.73 1.99 -8.49
CA GLY A 3 23.53 1.31 -7.20
C GLY A 3 24.00 -0.12 -7.27
N GLY A 4 25.23 -0.36 -7.75
CA GLY A 4 25.79 -1.70 -7.84
C GLY A 4 25.93 -2.31 -6.45
N SER A 5 25.12 -3.34 -6.17
CA SER A 5 25.19 -4.16 -4.96
C SER A 5 26.65 -4.49 -4.58
N PRO A 6 27.02 -4.45 -3.29
CA PRO A 6 28.36 -4.84 -2.83
C PRO A 6 28.83 -6.19 -3.37
N LEU A 7 27.90 -7.11 -3.62
CA LEU A 7 28.16 -8.44 -4.17
C LEU A 7 28.67 -8.43 -5.61
N LEU A 8 28.30 -7.43 -6.43
CA LEU A 8 28.78 -7.33 -7.82
C LEU A 8 30.30 -7.18 -7.89
N LYS A 9 30.91 -6.53 -6.89
CA LYS A 9 32.38 -6.39 -6.78
C LYS A 9 33.08 -7.71 -6.45
N CYS A 10 32.34 -8.69 -5.91
CA CYS A 10 32.85 -10.01 -5.53
C CYS A 10 32.69 -11.06 -6.65
N LEU A 11 31.96 -10.75 -7.72
CA LEU A 11 31.66 -11.69 -8.80
C LEU A 11 32.66 -11.53 -9.94
N ARG A 12 33.33 -12.62 -10.33
CA ARG A 12 34.32 -12.60 -11.43
C ARG A 12 33.71 -12.47 -12.82
N SER A 13 32.48 -12.96 -13.00
CA SER A 13 31.72 -12.88 -14.25
C SER A 13 30.23 -13.06 -13.93
N PRO A 14 29.52 -12.01 -13.48
CA PRO A 14 28.13 -12.13 -13.05
C PRO A 14 27.19 -12.39 -14.24
N LEU A 15 26.24 -13.32 -14.07
CA LEU A 15 25.03 -13.39 -14.88
C LEU A 15 23.91 -12.71 -14.10
N LEU A 16 23.23 -11.75 -14.74
CA LEU A 16 22.07 -11.07 -14.18
C LEU A 16 20.81 -11.57 -14.89
N VAL A 17 19.81 -11.96 -14.10
CA VAL A 17 18.51 -12.42 -14.60
C VAL A 17 17.44 -11.63 -13.87
N ASP A 18 16.60 -10.94 -14.61
CA ASP A 18 15.45 -10.23 -14.06
C ASP A 18 14.24 -11.16 -13.97
N VAL A 19 13.64 -11.26 -12.79
CA VAL A 19 12.39 -12.00 -12.58
C VAL A 19 11.25 -11.00 -12.63
N LEU A 20 10.58 -10.92 -13.78
CA LEU A 20 9.58 -9.88 -14.06
C LEU A 20 8.19 -10.17 -13.48
N GLY A 21 7.91 -11.40 -13.04
CA GLY A 21 6.59 -11.81 -12.55
C GLY A 21 5.66 -12.33 -13.66
N PHE A 22 4.35 -12.32 -13.39
CA PHE A 22 3.33 -12.82 -14.32
C PHE A 22 2.84 -11.75 -15.30
N ASP A 23 2.92 -12.06 -16.59
CA ASP A 23 2.20 -11.33 -17.63
C ASP A 23 0.66 -11.56 -17.52
N PRO A 24 -0.17 -10.78 -18.22
CA PRO A 24 -1.63 -10.93 -18.18
C PRO A 24 -2.17 -12.33 -18.49
N LEU A 25 -1.54 -13.07 -19.41
CA LEU A 25 -1.97 -14.43 -19.76
C LEU A 25 -1.58 -15.42 -18.67
N GLN A 26 -0.38 -15.28 -18.10
CA GLN A 26 0.08 -16.09 -16.97
C GLN A 26 -0.77 -15.87 -15.72
N ARG A 27 -1.24 -14.65 -15.45
CA ARG A 27 -2.21 -14.37 -14.37
C ARG A 27 -3.51 -15.15 -14.55
N LYS A 28 -4.04 -15.17 -15.79
CA LYS A 28 -5.25 -15.94 -16.11
C LYS A 28 -5.05 -17.44 -15.93
N GLU A 29 -3.90 -17.93 -16.40
CA GLU A 29 -3.57 -19.35 -16.33
C GLU A 29 -3.32 -19.80 -14.89
N TYR A 30 -2.72 -18.95 -14.05
CA TYR A 30 -2.59 -19.20 -12.63
C TYR A 30 -3.95 -19.52 -11.99
N PHE A 31 -4.96 -18.66 -12.16
CA PHE A 31 -6.28 -18.90 -11.57
C PHE A 31 -6.95 -20.17 -12.15
N ARG A 32 -6.77 -20.47 -13.44
CA ARG A 32 -7.26 -21.73 -14.03
C ARG A 32 -6.60 -22.98 -13.44
N HIS A 33 -5.32 -22.91 -13.09
CA HIS A 33 -4.65 -24.02 -12.43
C HIS A 33 -5.10 -24.19 -10.98
N VAL A 34 -5.38 -23.10 -10.27
CA VAL A 34 -5.80 -23.12 -8.86
C VAL A 34 -7.23 -23.63 -8.69
N PHE A 35 -8.12 -23.36 -9.66
CA PHE A 35 -9.54 -23.71 -9.59
C PHE A 35 -9.93 -24.74 -10.65
N GLN A 36 -10.45 -25.89 -10.21
CA GLN A 36 -10.94 -26.94 -11.13
C GLN A 36 -12.11 -26.47 -12.00
N ASN A 37 -12.94 -25.54 -11.49
CA ASN A 37 -14.04 -24.95 -12.24
C ASN A 37 -13.54 -23.76 -13.08
N THR A 38 -13.53 -23.93 -14.41
CA THR A 38 -13.08 -22.89 -15.36
C THR A 38 -13.91 -21.61 -15.31
N GLU A 39 -15.22 -21.71 -15.04
CA GLU A 39 -16.09 -20.53 -14.92
C GLU A 39 -15.71 -19.71 -13.69
N GLN A 40 -15.52 -20.38 -12.54
CA GLN A 40 -15.06 -19.73 -11.32
C GLN A 40 -13.68 -19.06 -11.51
N ALA A 41 -12.74 -19.75 -12.16
CA ALA A 41 -11.42 -19.19 -12.47
C ALA A 41 -11.51 -17.93 -13.32
N ASN A 42 -12.36 -17.94 -14.36
CA ASN A 42 -12.56 -16.78 -15.24
C ASN A 42 -13.21 -15.62 -14.48
N GLN A 43 -14.21 -15.88 -13.63
CA GLN A 43 -14.86 -14.84 -12.81
C GLN A 43 -13.86 -14.17 -11.84
N ILE A 44 -12.99 -14.95 -11.21
CA ILE A 44 -11.95 -14.41 -10.31
C ILE A 44 -10.95 -13.57 -11.11
N PHE A 45 -10.53 -14.04 -12.28
CA PHE A 45 -9.64 -13.28 -13.15
C PHE A 45 -10.28 -11.95 -13.60
N GLU A 46 -11.56 -11.96 -14.01
CA GLU A 46 -12.29 -10.76 -14.41
C GLU A 46 -12.42 -9.75 -13.27
N LEU A 47 -12.70 -10.22 -12.05
CA LEU A 47 -12.72 -9.39 -10.84
C LEU A 47 -11.36 -8.71 -10.62
N VAL A 48 -10.27 -9.49 -10.70
CA VAL A 48 -8.90 -8.97 -10.54
C VAL A 48 -8.56 -7.98 -11.65
N GLN A 49 -8.99 -8.24 -12.89
CA GLN A 49 -8.74 -7.38 -14.05
C GLN A 49 -9.52 -6.06 -14.00
N ARG A 50 -10.68 -6.04 -13.35
CA ARG A 50 -11.54 -4.86 -13.26
C ARG A 50 -10.89 -3.68 -12.54
N ASN A 51 -10.09 -3.94 -11.51
CA ASN A 51 -9.34 -2.91 -10.80
C ASN A 51 -7.88 -2.94 -11.25
N GLU A 52 -7.40 -1.85 -11.86
CA GLU A 52 -6.05 -1.77 -12.44
C GLU A 52 -4.94 -1.95 -11.39
N THR A 53 -5.13 -1.44 -10.17
CA THR A 53 -4.17 -1.57 -9.07
C THR A 53 -4.03 -3.02 -8.63
N LEU A 54 -5.15 -3.70 -8.37
CA LEU A 54 -5.18 -5.12 -8.02
C LEU A 54 -4.61 -5.99 -9.14
N PHE A 55 -4.94 -5.66 -10.39
CA PHE A 55 -4.39 -6.35 -11.56
C PHE A 55 -2.86 -6.20 -11.63
N ARG A 56 -2.33 -4.99 -11.37
CA ARG A 56 -0.89 -4.72 -11.30
C ARG A 56 -0.22 -5.46 -10.15
N MET A 57 -0.84 -5.52 -8.98
CA MET A 57 -0.33 -6.29 -7.84
C MET A 57 -0.19 -7.79 -8.16
N CYS A 58 -1.05 -8.33 -9.02
CA CYS A 58 -0.98 -9.70 -9.54
C CYS A 58 0.17 -9.96 -10.52
N LEU A 59 1.02 -8.97 -10.82
CA LEU A 59 2.34 -9.22 -11.39
C LEU A 59 3.17 -10.12 -10.46
N LEU A 60 3.02 -9.95 -9.14
CA LEU A 60 3.68 -10.78 -8.14
C LEU A 60 2.85 -12.05 -7.89
N PRO A 61 3.40 -13.26 -8.13
CA PRO A 61 2.67 -14.51 -7.94
C PRO A 61 2.10 -14.70 -6.53
N ALA A 62 2.76 -14.14 -5.51
CA ALA A 62 2.29 -14.17 -4.13
C ALA A 62 0.92 -13.49 -3.96
N THR A 63 0.64 -12.39 -4.69
CA THR A 63 -0.67 -11.74 -4.68
C THR A 63 -1.74 -12.67 -5.27
N CYS A 64 -1.46 -13.31 -6.41
CA CYS A 64 -2.38 -14.27 -7.01
C CYS A 64 -2.65 -15.45 -6.07
N TRP A 65 -1.64 -15.90 -5.34
CA TRP A 65 -1.77 -16.95 -4.33
C TRP A 65 -2.65 -16.55 -3.15
N VAL A 66 -2.49 -15.33 -2.62
CA VAL A 66 -3.37 -14.79 -1.57
C VAL A 66 -4.82 -14.79 -2.04
N ILE A 67 -5.10 -14.22 -3.22
CA ILE A 67 -6.44 -14.13 -3.79
C ILE A 67 -7.03 -15.53 -4.01
N GLY A 68 -6.25 -16.43 -4.61
CA GLY A 68 -6.65 -17.81 -4.84
C GLY A 68 -7.01 -18.52 -3.53
N SER A 69 -6.18 -18.37 -2.50
CA SER A 69 -6.40 -18.98 -1.18
C SER A 69 -7.66 -18.46 -0.51
N ILE A 70 -7.94 -17.15 -0.63
CA ILE A 70 -9.19 -16.53 -0.12
C ILE A 70 -10.41 -17.18 -0.77
N PHE A 71 -10.43 -17.30 -2.10
CA PHE A 71 -11.57 -17.86 -2.83
C PHE A 71 -11.71 -19.38 -2.70
N GLN A 72 -10.61 -20.11 -2.49
CA GLN A 72 -10.66 -21.54 -2.17
C GLN A 72 -11.34 -21.80 -0.82
N GLN A 73 -11.12 -20.91 0.16
CA GLN A 73 -11.74 -21.01 1.48
C GLN A 73 -13.17 -20.48 1.52
N ASN A 74 -13.40 -19.34 0.88
CA ASN A 74 -14.70 -18.69 0.80
C ASN A 74 -15.00 -18.33 -0.66
N PRO A 75 -15.69 -19.19 -1.42
CA PRO A 75 -16.08 -18.90 -2.79
C PRO A 75 -16.91 -17.62 -2.96
N GLN A 76 -17.56 -17.15 -1.89
CA GLN A 76 -18.39 -15.95 -1.90
C GLN A 76 -17.65 -14.68 -1.48
N ALA A 77 -16.36 -14.72 -1.10
CA ALA A 77 -15.57 -13.61 -0.54
C ALA A 77 -16.00 -12.19 -0.99
N GLU A 78 -16.99 -11.62 -0.30
CA GLU A 78 -17.76 -10.44 -0.75
C GLU A 78 -16.87 -9.20 -0.80
N LEU A 79 -15.99 -9.05 0.20
CA LEU A 79 -15.02 -7.96 0.28
C LEU A 79 -14.15 -7.83 -0.98
N LEU A 80 -13.82 -8.94 -1.65
CA LEU A 80 -13.06 -8.91 -2.90
C LEU A 80 -13.95 -8.73 -4.13
N ARG A 81 -15.17 -9.29 -4.12
CA ARG A 81 -16.14 -9.13 -5.22
C ARG A 81 -16.59 -7.68 -5.41
N ASP A 82 -16.66 -6.94 -4.31
CA ASP A 82 -17.12 -5.55 -4.29
C ASP A 82 -15.98 -4.54 -4.29
N ILE A 83 -14.78 -4.90 -4.78
CA ILE A 83 -13.67 -3.95 -4.95
C ILE A 83 -14.04 -2.94 -6.05
N PRO A 84 -14.12 -1.63 -5.75
CA PRO A 84 -14.35 -0.62 -6.77
C PRO A 84 -13.23 -0.55 -7.80
N GLU A 85 -13.52 -0.15 -9.03
CA GLU A 85 -12.52 0.08 -10.08
C GLU A 85 -11.48 1.14 -9.70
N THR A 86 -11.87 2.07 -8.81
CA THR A 86 -11.02 3.16 -8.28
C THR A 86 -10.60 2.91 -6.83
N ALA A 87 -10.66 1.65 -6.36
CA ALA A 87 -10.14 1.29 -5.06
C ALA A 87 -8.63 1.57 -5.00
N THR A 88 -8.22 2.18 -3.90
CA THR A 88 -6.83 2.58 -3.67
C THR A 88 -5.99 1.38 -3.21
N LEU A 89 -4.67 1.55 -3.21
CA LEU A 89 -3.75 0.52 -2.72
C LEU A 89 -4.12 0.08 -1.30
N THR A 90 -4.36 1.03 -0.40
CA THR A 90 -4.68 0.71 1.00
C THR A 90 -6.02 0.02 1.16
N GLU A 91 -7.05 0.42 0.38
CA GLU A 91 -8.35 -0.23 0.42
C GLU A 91 -8.29 -1.70 -0.03
N ILE A 92 -7.56 -1.96 -1.11
CA ILE A 92 -7.35 -3.31 -1.63
C ILE A 92 -6.63 -4.15 -0.57
N HIS A 93 -5.56 -3.64 0.05
CA HIS A 93 -4.82 -4.36 1.08
C HIS A 93 -5.67 -4.64 2.33
N LEU A 94 -6.48 -3.66 2.77
CA LEU A 94 -7.39 -3.85 3.88
C LEU A 94 -8.38 -4.98 3.58
N ARG A 95 -9.04 -4.97 2.42
CA ARG A 95 -9.99 -6.01 2.01
C ARG A 95 -9.32 -7.39 1.87
N LEU A 96 -8.12 -7.44 1.30
CA LEU A 96 -7.32 -8.65 1.21
C LEU A 96 -6.99 -9.19 2.60
N LEU A 97 -6.48 -8.37 3.51
CA LEU A 97 -6.08 -8.80 4.86
C LEU A 97 -7.27 -9.22 5.71
N LEU A 98 -8.39 -8.51 5.66
CA LEU A 98 -9.62 -8.93 6.36
C LEU A 98 -10.15 -10.27 5.82
N SER A 99 -10.08 -10.49 4.51
CA SER A 99 -10.50 -11.75 3.89
C SER A 99 -9.50 -12.89 4.18
N PHE A 100 -8.20 -12.56 4.20
CA PHE A 100 -7.10 -13.50 4.33
C PHE A 100 -6.82 -13.89 5.77
N LEU A 101 -6.98 -13.00 6.75
CA LEU A 101 -6.76 -13.28 8.17
C LEU A 101 -8.07 -13.49 8.94
N GLY A 102 -9.18 -12.96 8.40
CA GLY A 102 -10.45 -12.89 9.10
C GLY A 102 -10.51 -11.75 10.11
N THR A 103 -11.65 -11.66 10.79
CA THR A 103 -11.94 -10.67 11.84
C THR A 103 -11.72 -11.22 13.25
N ASN A 104 -11.63 -12.54 13.42
CA ASN A 104 -11.40 -13.18 14.74
C ASN A 104 -9.92 -13.13 15.18
N SER A 105 -9.30 -11.96 15.07
CA SER A 105 -7.91 -11.75 15.51
C SER A 105 -7.85 -11.45 17.01
N ARG A 106 -6.71 -11.77 17.64
CA ARG A 106 -6.44 -11.36 19.02
C ARG A 106 -5.71 -10.01 18.97
N PRO A 107 -6.27 -8.92 19.54
CA PRO A 107 -5.68 -7.58 19.46
C PRO A 107 -4.21 -7.54 19.86
N ARG A 108 -3.85 -8.21 20.96
CA ARG A 108 -2.45 -8.28 21.43
C ARG A 108 -1.50 -8.91 20.42
N HIS A 109 -1.92 -9.98 19.73
CA HIS A 109 -1.07 -10.60 18.71
C HIS A 109 -0.89 -9.67 17.50
N LEU A 110 -1.92 -8.91 17.14
CA LEU A 110 -1.81 -7.90 16.07
C LEU A 110 -0.90 -6.75 16.46
N GLU A 111 -0.97 -6.25 17.71
CA GLU A 111 -0.08 -5.20 18.20
C GLU A 111 1.39 -5.64 18.14
N VAL A 112 1.69 -6.88 18.56
CA VAL A 112 3.04 -7.46 18.46
C VAL A 112 3.45 -7.63 17.00
N LEU A 113 2.55 -8.13 16.14
CA LEU A 113 2.81 -8.26 14.69
C LEU A 113 3.14 -6.91 14.04
N CYS A 114 2.41 -5.85 14.41
CA CYS A 114 2.66 -4.49 13.95
C CYS A 114 4.03 -3.99 14.41
N SER A 115 4.41 -4.26 15.67
CA SER A 115 5.73 -3.90 16.21
C SER A 115 6.87 -4.61 15.46
N LEU A 116 6.74 -5.93 15.27
CA LEU A 116 7.71 -6.74 14.51
C LEU A 116 7.83 -6.25 13.06
N ALA A 117 6.70 -5.97 12.42
CA ALA A 117 6.66 -5.49 11.05
C ALA A 117 7.36 -4.13 10.90
N LYS A 118 7.05 -3.18 11.79
CA LYS A 118 7.70 -1.87 11.84
C LYS A 118 9.20 -2.00 12.02
N ASP A 119 9.65 -2.79 12.99
CA ASP A 119 11.07 -3.01 13.22
C ASP A 119 11.77 -3.64 12.00
N GLY A 120 11.12 -4.63 11.37
CA GLY A 120 11.65 -5.25 10.17
C GLY A 120 11.76 -4.28 8.99
N ILE A 121 10.79 -3.40 8.77
CA ILE A 121 10.86 -2.41 7.68
C ILE A 121 11.97 -1.38 7.94
N LEU A 122 12.07 -0.84 9.16
CA LEU A 122 13.07 0.17 9.50
C LEU A 122 14.50 -0.38 9.39
N HIS A 123 14.72 -1.63 9.81
CA HIS A 123 16.03 -2.28 9.80
C HIS A 123 16.30 -3.15 8.55
N GLY A 124 15.39 -3.14 7.56
CA GLY A 124 15.54 -3.95 6.35
C GLY A 124 15.51 -5.47 6.58
N ARG A 125 14.90 -5.93 7.68
CA ARG A 125 14.71 -7.35 7.99
C ARG A 125 13.47 -7.88 7.27
N LEU A 126 13.68 -8.81 6.33
CA LEU A 126 12.63 -9.49 5.57
C LEU A 126 12.37 -10.93 6.06
N VAL A 127 13.23 -11.42 6.95
CA VAL A 127 13.23 -12.80 7.44
C VAL A 127 13.44 -12.78 8.95
N PHE A 128 12.71 -13.62 9.66
CA PHE A 128 12.64 -13.72 11.11
C PHE A 128 12.85 -15.16 11.55
N HIS A 129 13.47 -15.36 12.72
CA HIS A 129 13.69 -16.70 13.25
C HIS A 129 12.42 -17.24 13.91
N GLU A 130 12.16 -18.54 13.78
CA GLU A 130 11.01 -19.19 14.41
C GLU A 130 10.97 -18.98 15.94
N GLU A 131 12.14 -19.03 16.58
CA GLU A 131 12.30 -18.80 18.02
C GLU A 131 11.87 -17.38 18.42
N GLU A 132 12.31 -16.35 17.68
CA GLU A 132 11.90 -14.94 17.87
C GLU A 132 10.39 -14.79 17.77
N LEU A 133 9.76 -15.41 16.76
CA LEU A 133 8.32 -15.34 16.56
C LEU A 133 7.54 -16.03 17.70
N LYS A 134 8.03 -17.17 18.20
CA LYS A 134 7.43 -17.88 19.34
C LYS A 134 7.59 -17.10 20.64
N GLU A 135 8.77 -16.54 20.90
CA GLU A 135 9.02 -15.71 22.09
C GLU A 135 8.13 -14.46 22.12
N CYS A 136 7.82 -13.90 20.95
CA CYS A 136 6.87 -12.80 20.81
C CYS A 136 5.39 -13.23 20.89
N GLY A 137 5.08 -14.53 21.02
CA GLY A 137 3.70 -15.04 21.05
C GLY A 137 2.98 -14.99 19.68
N LEU A 138 3.74 -15.07 18.59
CA LEU A 138 3.23 -15.14 17.21
C LEU A 138 3.18 -16.59 16.66
N ASP A 139 3.33 -17.59 17.53
CA ASP A 139 3.23 -19.02 17.22
C ASP A 139 1.93 -19.39 16.50
N TYR A 140 0.83 -18.72 16.86
CA TYR A 140 -0.47 -18.84 16.19
C TYR A 140 -0.40 -18.57 14.68
N TYR A 141 0.48 -17.68 14.22
CA TYR A 141 0.64 -17.34 12.81
C TYR A 141 1.58 -18.28 12.04
N LEU A 142 2.21 -19.24 12.72
CA LEU A 142 3.16 -20.20 12.14
C LEU A 142 2.50 -21.55 11.79
N THR A 143 1.52 -21.99 12.59
CA THR A 143 0.98 -23.35 12.55
C THR A 143 -0.24 -23.52 11.64
N SER A 144 -0.43 -24.73 11.09
CA SER A 144 -1.62 -25.09 10.29
C SER A 144 -2.83 -25.53 11.12
N ASP A 145 -2.66 -25.72 12.44
CA ASP A 145 -3.69 -26.32 13.31
C ASP A 145 -4.78 -25.33 13.75
N SER A 146 -4.71 -24.09 13.27
CA SER A 146 -5.86 -23.20 13.27
C SER A 146 -6.94 -23.76 12.34
N PRO A 147 -8.26 -23.63 12.66
CA PRO A 147 -9.35 -23.85 11.70
C PRO A 147 -9.19 -23.06 10.39
N SER A 148 -8.25 -22.13 10.38
CA SER A 148 -7.79 -21.28 9.29
C SER A 148 -6.55 -21.81 8.56
N ALA A 149 -6.27 -23.12 8.54
CA ALA A 149 -5.03 -23.77 8.08
C ALA A 149 -4.32 -23.22 6.81
N ASN A 150 -5.02 -22.52 5.90
CA ASN A 150 -4.40 -21.87 4.70
C ASN A 150 -4.11 -20.36 4.87
N ARG A 151 -4.29 -19.77 6.06
CA ARG A 151 -4.12 -18.33 6.35
C ARG A 151 -2.84 -18.08 7.13
N LYS A 152 -1.69 -18.27 6.49
CA LYS A 152 -0.39 -18.01 7.14
C LYS A 152 0.04 -16.58 6.85
N VAL A 153 0.16 -15.74 7.88
CA VAL A 153 0.80 -14.42 7.77
C VAL A 153 2.28 -14.58 7.40
N PHE A 154 2.88 -15.67 7.88
CA PHE A 154 4.28 -16.01 7.62
C PHE A 154 4.40 -17.27 6.77
N HIS A 155 5.29 -17.23 5.79
CA HIS A 155 5.75 -18.42 5.08
C HIS A 155 7.13 -18.81 5.59
N GLN A 156 7.30 -20.11 5.80
CA GLN A 156 8.60 -20.71 6.06
C GLN A 156 9.52 -20.51 4.85
N ASP A 157 10.80 -20.28 5.10
CA ASP A 157 11.82 -20.23 4.05
C ASP A 157 11.93 -21.60 3.37
N VAL A 158 12.16 -21.59 2.06
CA VAL A 158 12.26 -22.82 1.26
C VAL A 158 13.58 -23.53 1.53
N GLN A 159 14.62 -22.80 1.94
CA GLN A 159 15.97 -23.31 2.15
C GLN A 159 16.31 -23.54 3.62
N VAL A 160 15.67 -22.81 4.53
CA VAL A 160 16.00 -22.84 5.96
C VAL A 160 14.73 -22.93 6.80
N GLU A 161 14.44 -24.10 7.35
CA GLU A 161 13.18 -24.39 8.04
C GLU A 161 12.93 -23.50 9.28
N THR A 162 13.98 -22.96 9.91
CA THR A 162 13.87 -22.10 11.10
C THR A 162 13.63 -20.64 10.76
N LEU A 163 13.50 -20.28 9.48
CA LEU A 163 13.34 -18.91 9.01
C LEU A 163 11.95 -18.71 8.42
N TYR A 164 11.35 -17.56 8.71
CA TYR A 164 10.01 -17.19 8.30
C TYR A 164 10.01 -15.77 7.73
N ARG A 165 9.14 -15.52 6.76
CA ARG A 165 8.95 -14.20 6.14
C ARG A 165 7.47 -13.91 5.98
N PHE A 166 7.09 -12.64 5.96
CA PHE A 166 5.71 -12.29 5.61
C PHE A 166 5.35 -12.86 4.23
N THR A 167 4.09 -13.29 4.05
CA THR A 167 3.56 -13.77 2.76
C THR A 167 3.84 -12.81 1.62
N HIS A 168 3.76 -11.52 1.91
CA HIS A 168 4.05 -10.46 0.97
C HIS A 168 4.68 -9.28 1.71
N LEU A 169 5.67 -8.62 1.11
CA LEU A 169 6.34 -7.46 1.71
C LEU A 169 5.33 -6.35 2.05
N SER A 170 4.37 -6.09 1.17
CA SER A 170 3.35 -5.08 1.45
C SER A 170 2.45 -5.39 2.65
N PHE A 171 2.34 -6.66 3.07
CA PHE A 171 1.65 -6.98 4.33
C PHE A 171 2.49 -6.53 5.52
N GLN A 172 3.80 -6.76 5.47
CA GLN A 172 4.73 -6.22 6.46
C GLN A 172 4.66 -4.69 6.50
N GLU A 173 4.67 -4.02 5.35
CA GLU A 173 4.55 -2.55 5.27
C GLU A 173 3.19 -2.06 5.78
N PHE A 174 2.10 -2.79 5.53
CA PHE A 174 0.77 -2.45 6.05
C PHE A 174 0.71 -2.55 7.57
N PHE A 175 1.24 -3.63 8.16
CA PHE A 175 1.30 -3.80 9.61
C PHE A 175 2.26 -2.78 10.26
N ALA A 176 3.35 -2.43 9.56
CA ALA A 176 4.24 -1.35 9.97
C ALA A 176 3.52 0.01 9.97
N ALA A 177 2.66 0.30 8.98
CA ALA A 177 1.84 1.52 8.97
C ALA A 177 0.83 1.53 10.11
N LEU A 178 0.17 0.39 10.34
CA LEU A 178 -0.83 0.22 11.39
C LEU A 178 -0.23 0.44 12.78
N PHE A 179 1.03 0.05 13.00
CA PHE A 179 1.76 0.28 14.25
C PHE A 179 1.72 1.76 14.70
N TYR A 180 1.94 2.69 13.77
CA TYR A 180 1.96 4.13 14.06
C TYR A 180 0.56 4.69 14.41
N LEU A 181 -0.50 3.97 14.04
CA LEU A 181 -1.88 4.36 14.32
C LEU A 181 -2.44 3.70 15.58
N LEU A 182 -1.76 2.73 16.18
CA LEU A 182 -2.21 2.11 17.44
C LEU A 182 -2.29 3.15 18.55
N ASP A 183 -3.44 3.20 19.23
CA ASP A 183 -3.69 4.06 20.39
C ASP A 183 -3.58 3.24 21.69
N THR A 184 -2.36 2.81 22.00
CA THR A 184 -2.05 2.16 23.29
C THR A 184 -1.71 3.22 24.31
N GLU A 185 -2.28 3.11 25.52
CA GLU A 185 -1.89 3.95 26.65
C GLU A 185 -0.38 3.88 26.88
N GLU A 186 0.24 5.04 27.12
CA GLU A 186 1.66 5.21 27.41
C GLU A 186 2.00 4.55 28.76
N THR A 187 2.03 3.22 28.76
CA THR A 187 2.66 2.45 29.82
C THR A 187 4.16 2.51 29.58
N THR A 188 4.91 2.72 30.66
CA THR A 188 6.38 2.78 30.69
C THR A 188 6.98 1.61 29.90
N GLY A 189 7.60 1.89 28.74
CA GLY A 189 8.09 0.89 27.80
C GLY A 189 7.37 0.84 26.45
N ALA A 190 6.43 1.77 26.17
CA ALA A 190 5.80 1.87 24.86
C ALA A 190 6.86 2.04 23.74
N PRO A 191 6.77 1.24 22.65
CA PRO A 191 7.74 1.28 21.58
C PRO A 191 7.71 2.63 20.85
N ASP A 192 8.88 3.11 20.43
CA ASP A 192 9.02 4.38 19.74
C ASP A 192 8.11 4.43 18.48
N ARG A 193 7.29 5.50 18.41
CA ARG A 193 6.36 5.80 17.32
C ARG A 193 6.79 7.05 16.56
N ASP A 194 8.05 7.45 16.70
CA ASP A 194 8.62 8.53 15.91
C ASP A 194 8.61 8.15 14.41
N LEU A 195 8.00 9.03 13.62
CA LEU A 195 7.95 8.90 12.17
C LEU A 195 9.16 9.57 11.49
N SER A 196 10.09 10.15 12.26
CA SER A 196 11.29 10.80 11.75
C SER A 196 12.17 9.85 10.93
N GLU A 197 12.25 8.57 11.26
CA GLU A 197 12.99 7.57 10.47
C GLU A 197 12.29 7.25 9.14
N VAL A 198 10.96 7.27 9.12
CA VAL A 198 10.15 7.06 7.91
C VAL A 198 10.22 8.30 7.00
N PHE A 199 10.23 9.50 7.58
CA PHE A 199 10.28 10.79 6.89
C PHE A 199 11.68 11.46 6.99
N GLY A 200 12.81 10.71 7.14
CA GLY A 200 14.19 11.17 7.46
C GLY A 200 15.23 11.10 6.30
N ASP A 201 16.23 12.01 6.18
CA ASP A 201 16.82 12.71 4.97
C ASP A 201 16.88 12.02 3.56
N ARG A 202 16.63 12.80 2.49
CA ARG A 202 15.89 12.45 1.24
C ARG A 202 16.48 11.41 0.26
N LYS A 203 17.75 11.02 0.33
CA LYS A 203 18.40 10.28 -0.79
C LYS A 203 18.11 8.77 -0.87
N GLU A 204 17.71 8.13 0.22
CA GLU A 204 17.26 6.72 0.23
C GLU A 204 15.73 6.57 0.39
N ARG A 205 15.01 7.68 0.64
CA ARG A 205 13.61 7.71 1.10
C ARG A 205 12.58 7.20 0.09
N THR A 206 12.64 7.69 -1.14
CA THR A 206 11.46 7.66 -2.03
C THR A 206 11.17 6.29 -2.63
N SER A 207 12.13 5.36 -2.69
CA SER A 207 11.81 3.98 -3.10
C SER A 207 11.58 3.06 -1.92
N ARG A 208 12.27 3.24 -0.78
CA ARG A 208 12.28 2.25 0.30
C ARG A 208 10.99 2.24 1.11
N TYR A 209 10.42 3.40 1.45
CA TYR A 209 9.26 3.49 2.35
C TYR A 209 7.99 3.97 1.65
N LEU A 210 7.96 3.97 0.31
CA LEU A 210 6.88 4.58 -0.46
C LEU A 210 5.52 3.94 -0.17
N VAL A 211 5.49 2.61 -0.12
CA VAL A 211 4.28 1.82 0.14
C VAL A 211 3.84 1.96 1.60
N LEU A 212 4.79 1.94 2.55
CA LEU A 212 4.52 2.26 3.96
C LEU A 212 3.86 3.64 4.12
N ILE A 213 4.38 4.67 3.45
CA ILE A 213 3.81 6.02 3.48
C ILE A 213 2.40 6.02 2.87
N ARG A 214 2.19 5.34 1.74
CA ARG A 214 0.85 5.21 1.13
C ARG A 214 -0.16 4.60 2.10
N PHE A 215 0.24 3.55 2.82
CA PHE A 215 -0.58 2.94 3.86
C PHE A 215 -0.85 3.86 5.05
N LEU A 216 0.14 4.64 5.51
CA LEU A 216 -0.09 5.63 6.59
C LEU A 216 -1.21 6.60 6.21
N TYR A 217 -1.20 7.11 4.98
CA TYR A 217 -2.27 7.99 4.48
C TYR A 217 -3.62 7.26 4.37
N GLY A 218 -3.66 6.11 3.71
CA GLY A 218 -4.89 5.39 3.47
C GLY A 218 -5.56 4.86 4.73
N LEU A 219 -4.76 4.52 5.76
CA LEU A 219 -5.24 4.09 7.08
C LEU A 219 -5.67 5.28 7.97
N CYS A 220 -5.26 6.52 7.65
CA CYS A 220 -5.81 7.72 8.29
C CYS A 220 -7.23 8.06 7.80
N ASN A 221 -7.75 7.36 6.79
CA ASN A 221 -9.15 7.47 6.38
C ASN A 221 -10.07 6.97 7.53
N MET A 222 -11.04 7.80 7.93
CA MET A 222 -11.88 7.53 9.09
C MET A 222 -12.77 6.28 8.95
N GLU A 223 -13.29 6.03 7.74
CA GLU A 223 -14.13 4.86 7.48
C GLU A 223 -13.32 3.57 7.58
N ARG A 224 -12.17 3.51 6.90
CA ARG A 224 -11.26 2.35 6.96
C ARG A 224 -10.73 2.11 8.36
N MET A 225 -10.40 3.17 9.08
CA MET A 225 -10.01 3.09 10.48
C MET A 225 -11.13 2.47 11.32
N SER A 226 -12.39 2.92 11.16
CA SER A 226 -13.55 2.33 11.86
C SER A 226 -13.68 0.84 11.57
N VAL A 227 -13.61 0.45 10.29
CA VAL A 227 -13.68 -0.96 9.88
C VAL A 227 -12.60 -1.80 10.54
N LEU A 228 -11.36 -1.30 10.64
CA LEU A 228 -10.27 -2.01 11.30
C LEU A 228 -10.46 -2.12 12.82
N GLN A 229 -10.90 -1.05 13.47
CA GLN A 229 -11.20 -1.08 14.90
C GLN A 229 -12.29 -2.09 15.23
N GLU A 230 -13.36 -2.13 14.43
CA GLU A 230 -14.45 -3.09 14.59
C GLU A 230 -13.99 -4.53 14.28
N SER A 231 -13.30 -4.71 13.15
CA SER A 231 -12.90 -6.02 12.65
C SER A 231 -11.83 -6.68 13.50
N TRP A 232 -10.90 -5.92 14.06
CA TRP A 232 -9.76 -6.46 14.80
C TRP A 232 -9.71 -6.05 16.27
N SER A 233 -10.74 -5.32 16.75
CA SER A 233 -10.84 -4.85 18.14
C SER A 233 -9.61 -4.04 18.58
N LEU A 234 -9.03 -3.27 17.66
CA LEU A 234 -7.91 -2.36 17.91
C LEU A 234 -8.43 -0.98 18.31
N LYS A 235 -7.66 -0.25 19.11
CA LYS A 235 -7.83 1.20 19.28
C LYS A 235 -6.88 1.91 18.34
N LEU A 236 -7.39 2.74 17.45
CA LEU A 236 -6.61 3.45 16.45
C LEU A 236 -6.82 4.96 16.57
N SER A 237 -5.75 5.73 16.33
CA SER A 237 -5.78 7.19 16.37
C SER A 237 -4.82 7.77 15.35
N ARG A 238 -5.33 8.65 14.48
CA ARG A 238 -4.51 9.43 13.55
C ARG A 238 -3.95 10.72 14.14
N THR A 239 -4.23 11.04 15.40
CA THR A 239 -3.90 12.35 16.00
C THR A 239 -2.40 12.64 15.99
N LYS A 240 -1.56 11.63 16.25
CA LYS A 240 -0.09 11.77 16.21
C LYS A 240 0.46 11.73 14.78
N VAL A 241 -0.15 10.93 13.89
CA VAL A 241 0.32 10.73 12.50
C VAL A 241 -0.02 11.92 11.61
N TRP A 242 -1.23 12.47 11.75
CA TRP A 242 -1.73 13.56 10.91
C TRP A 242 -0.79 14.78 10.76
N PRO A 243 -0.27 15.38 11.86
CA PRO A 243 0.65 16.52 11.74
C PRO A 243 1.99 16.14 11.12
N GLU A 244 2.46 14.90 11.28
CA GLU A 244 3.69 14.40 10.65
C GLU A 244 3.54 14.35 9.12
N LEU A 245 2.40 13.85 8.63
CA LEU A 245 2.10 13.79 7.21
C LEU A 245 2.06 15.19 6.58
N LEU A 246 1.40 16.16 7.22
CA LEU A 246 1.38 17.54 6.75
C LEU A 246 2.78 18.16 6.76
N ARG A 247 3.55 17.95 7.83
CA ARG A 247 4.91 18.48 7.90
C ARG A 247 5.80 17.94 6.80
N TRP A 248 5.65 16.66 6.45
CA TRP A 248 6.36 16.06 5.33
C TRP A 248 6.00 16.75 4.01
N VAL A 249 4.70 16.94 3.72
CA VAL A 249 4.26 17.65 2.50
C VAL A 249 4.84 19.07 2.46
N ASP A 250 4.75 19.82 3.56
CA ASP A 250 5.28 21.19 3.65
C ASP A 250 6.78 21.26 3.40
N GLN A 251 7.55 20.31 3.97
CA GLN A 251 9.00 20.24 3.79
C GLN A 251 9.35 19.92 2.33
N GLU A 252 8.65 18.97 1.72
CA GLU A 252 8.85 18.59 0.33
C GLU A 252 8.50 19.74 -0.63
N ALA A 253 7.40 20.44 -0.38
CA ALA A 253 7.00 21.64 -1.14
C ALA A 253 8.07 22.74 -1.07
N LYS A 254 8.62 23.02 0.11
CA LYS A 254 9.60 24.10 0.33
C LYS A 254 10.99 23.78 -0.21
N THR A 255 11.46 22.55 0.00
CA THR A 255 12.82 22.15 -0.37
C THR A 255 12.92 21.77 -1.84
N HIS A 256 11.88 21.14 -2.38
CA HIS A 256 11.91 20.48 -3.67
C HIS A 256 10.51 20.37 -4.29
N PRO A 257 9.88 21.49 -4.68
CA PRO A 257 8.44 21.63 -4.99
C PRO A 257 7.96 20.56 -5.97
N PHE A 258 7.65 19.38 -5.43
CA PHE A 258 7.39 18.11 -6.09
C PHE A 258 8.08 17.94 -7.46
N LYS A 259 9.42 18.15 -7.49
CA LYS A 259 10.21 18.03 -8.71
C LYS A 259 10.22 16.58 -9.21
N GLY A 260 9.48 16.33 -10.28
CA GLY A 260 9.34 15.02 -10.91
C GLY A 260 7.89 14.55 -10.83
N GLU A 261 7.31 14.26 -11.99
CA GLU A 261 5.90 13.94 -12.14
C GLU A 261 5.50 12.69 -11.33
N GLU A 262 6.40 11.72 -11.18
CA GLU A 262 6.19 10.53 -10.34
C GLU A 262 5.97 10.90 -8.88
N VAL A 263 6.77 11.82 -8.32
CA VAL A 263 6.65 12.23 -6.90
C VAL A 263 5.36 13.00 -6.67
N LEU A 264 4.97 13.85 -7.63
CA LEU A 264 3.72 14.60 -7.59
C LEU A 264 2.51 13.67 -7.69
N LEU A 265 2.49 12.76 -8.67
CA LEU A 265 1.40 11.80 -8.84
C LEU A 265 1.23 10.93 -7.60
N GLU A 266 2.36 10.54 -7.02
CA GLU A 266 2.38 9.73 -5.83
C GLU A 266 1.84 10.53 -4.62
N LEU A 267 2.19 11.80 -4.44
CA LEU A 267 1.53 12.69 -3.47
C LEU A 267 0.00 12.70 -3.69
N CYS A 268 -0.46 12.85 -4.94
CA CYS A 268 -1.88 12.82 -5.26
C CYS A 268 -2.53 11.51 -4.80
N HIS A 269 -1.88 10.37 -5.04
CA HIS A 269 -2.35 9.08 -4.53
C HIS A 269 -2.39 9.02 -3.01
N CYS A 270 -1.41 9.57 -2.30
CA CYS A 270 -1.43 9.63 -0.83
C CYS A 270 -2.65 10.40 -0.32
N ILE A 271 -2.84 11.62 -0.82
CA ILE A 271 -3.95 12.50 -0.42
C ILE A 271 -5.29 11.85 -0.78
N TYR A 272 -5.39 11.28 -1.98
CA TYR A 272 -6.58 10.56 -2.42
C TYR A 272 -6.82 9.26 -1.66
N ASP A 273 -5.78 8.58 -1.15
CA ASP A 273 -5.97 7.38 -0.33
C ASP A 273 -6.59 7.76 1.02
N MET A 274 -6.20 8.90 1.61
CA MET A 274 -6.83 9.38 2.84
C MET A 274 -8.30 9.80 2.63
N LYS A 275 -8.65 10.34 1.45
CA LYS A 275 -9.98 10.89 1.10
C LYS A 275 -10.53 11.90 2.13
N ASP A 276 -9.65 12.69 2.73
CA ASP A 276 -10.02 13.74 3.68
C ASP A 276 -9.85 15.10 3.03
N SER A 277 -10.96 15.82 2.81
CA SER A 277 -10.94 17.11 2.11
C SER A 277 -10.21 18.21 2.88
N VAL A 278 -10.27 18.18 4.22
CA VAL A 278 -9.56 19.13 5.08
C VAL A 278 -8.07 18.86 5.03
N PHE A 279 -7.66 17.59 5.05
CA PHE A 279 -6.25 17.24 4.81
C PHE A 279 -5.80 17.75 3.44
N ALA A 280 -6.56 17.43 2.39
CA ALA A 280 -6.21 17.74 1.02
C ALA A 280 -6.00 19.24 0.81
N GLN A 281 -6.91 20.08 1.33
CA GLN A 281 -6.77 21.54 1.26
C GLN A 281 -5.47 22.02 1.92
N ARG A 282 -5.15 21.50 3.11
CA ARG A 282 -3.93 21.89 3.84
C ARG A 282 -2.66 21.42 3.13
N ALA A 283 -2.65 20.17 2.67
CA ALA A 283 -1.52 19.59 1.95
C ALA A 283 -1.26 20.28 0.61
N MET A 284 -2.31 20.68 -0.09
CA MET A 284 -2.20 21.34 -1.40
C MET A 284 -1.93 22.85 -1.31
N ASN A 285 -1.94 23.46 -0.11
CA ASN A 285 -1.80 24.90 0.06
C ASN A 285 -0.47 25.47 -0.45
N ASP A 286 0.62 24.71 -0.26
CA ASP A 286 1.97 25.09 -0.68
C ASP A 286 2.38 24.42 -2.01
N VAL A 287 1.43 23.76 -2.69
CA VAL A 287 1.64 23.11 -3.99
C VAL A 287 1.09 23.99 -5.10
N HIS A 288 1.96 24.75 -5.75
CA HIS A 288 1.55 25.76 -6.73
C HIS A 288 1.56 25.29 -8.18
N ASP A 289 2.29 24.22 -8.50
CA ASP A 289 2.48 23.74 -9.86
C ASP A 289 2.14 22.27 -9.94
N LEU A 290 1.19 21.92 -10.81
CA LEU A 290 0.81 20.54 -11.08
C LEU A 290 1.20 20.17 -12.50
N ASP A 291 2.32 19.47 -12.67
CA ASP A 291 2.84 19.07 -13.98
C ASP A 291 2.90 17.55 -14.09
N LEU A 292 2.05 16.97 -14.93
CA LEU A 292 2.00 15.53 -15.22
C LEU A 292 2.01 15.28 -16.73
N ARG A 293 2.67 16.14 -17.51
CA ARG A 293 2.62 16.08 -18.98
C ARG A 293 3.22 14.81 -19.57
N THR A 294 4.16 14.15 -18.91
CA THR A 294 4.76 12.90 -19.40
C THR A 294 4.12 11.64 -18.82
N GLN A 295 3.16 11.75 -17.89
CA GLN A 295 2.46 10.61 -17.32
C GLN A 295 1.24 10.19 -18.16
N LEU A 296 1.14 8.89 -18.43
CA LEU A 296 -0.09 8.29 -18.93
C LEU A 296 -0.98 7.93 -17.74
N LEU A 297 -2.01 8.75 -17.48
CA LEU A 297 -2.87 8.57 -16.32
C LEU A 297 -3.84 7.40 -16.50
N THR A 298 -3.80 6.47 -15.55
CA THR A 298 -4.86 5.49 -15.32
C THR A 298 -6.13 6.16 -14.82
N ARG A 299 -7.22 5.38 -14.69
CA ARG A 299 -8.43 5.89 -14.05
C ARG A 299 -8.20 6.34 -12.61
N LEU A 300 -7.43 5.58 -11.83
CA LEU A 300 -7.14 5.95 -10.43
C LEU A 300 -6.26 7.21 -10.37
N ASP A 301 -5.26 7.32 -11.25
CA ASP A 301 -4.41 8.51 -11.34
C ASP A 301 -5.25 9.77 -11.60
N PHE A 302 -6.21 9.68 -12.52
CA PHE A 302 -7.13 10.77 -12.81
C PHE A 302 -7.98 11.16 -11.58
N GLU A 303 -8.56 10.19 -10.87
CA GLU A 303 -9.36 10.47 -9.67
C GLU A 303 -8.53 11.13 -8.57
N ALA A 304 -7.31 10.64 -8.35
CA ALA A 304 -6.40 11.17 -7.37
C ALA A 304 -5.95 12.59 -7.71
N PHE A 305 -5.59 12.83 -8.98
CA PHE A 305 -5.26 14.16 -9.49
C PHE A 305 -6.45 15.12 -9.38
N SER A 306 -7.63 14.71 -9.83
CA SER A 306 -8.86 15.51 -9.79
C SER A 306 -9.21 15.93 -8.35
N PHE A 307 -9.08 15.00 -7.39
CA PHE A 307 -9.30 15.28 -5.98
C PHE A 307 -8.33 16.35 -5.46
N CYS A 308 -7.03 16.23 -5.75
CA CYS A 308 -6.03 17.21 -5.33
C CYS A 308 -6.20 18.56 -6.01
N LEU A 309 -6.48 18.57 -7.32
CA LEU A 309 -6.78 19.77 -8.10
C LEU A 309 -7.99 20.51 -7.52
N SER A 310 -9.03 19.78 -7.10
CA SER A 310 -10.22 20.37 -6.49
C SER A 310 -9.94 21.00 -5.11
N ALA A 311 -8.97 20.46 -4.38
CA ALA A 311 -8.56 20.92 -3.05
C ALA A 311 -7.58 22.09 -3.08
N ALA A 312 -6.81 22.24 -4.15
CA ALA A 312 -5.84 23.32 -4.29
C ALA A 312 -6.54 24.67 -4.51
N GLU A 313 -6.07 25.71 -3.83
CA GLU A 313 -6.61 27.08 -3.91
C GLU A 313 -5.61 28.10 -4.46
N THR A 314 -4.32 27.78 -4.42
CA THR A 314 -3.19 28.68 -4.70
C THR A 314 -2.39 28.26 -5.93
N LEU A 315 -3.05 27.63 -6.92
CA LEU A 315 -2.40 27.09 -8.11
C LEU A 315 -1.93 28.20 -9.06
N ASN A 316 -0.65 28.14 -9.41
CA ASN A 316 -0.06 28.96 -10.46
C ASN A 316 -0.24 28.30 -11.84
N SER A 317 0.12 27.02 -11.95
CA SER A 317 0.07 26.29 -13.22
C SER A 317 -0.46 24.86 -13.09
N VAL A 318 -1.19 24.42 -14.11
CA VAL A 318 -1.63 23.04 -14.28
C VAL A 318 -1.29 22.59 -15.69
N ARG A 319 -0.52 21.51 -15.82
CA ARG A 319 -0.03 21.02 -17.10
C ARG A 319 -0.29 19.52 -17.26
N LEU A 320 -1.05 19.15 -18.28
CA LEU A 320 -1.41 17.76 -18.59
C LEU A 320 -1.23 17.49 -20.08
N SER A 321 -0.76 16.29 -20.44
CA SER A 321 -0.63 15.91 -21.84
C SER A 321 -0.96 14.42 -22.04
N GLY A 322 -1.30 14.03 -23.26
CA GLY A 322 -1.61 12.62 -23.59
C GLY A 322 -2.82 12.05 -22.85
N CYS A 323 -3.71 12.90 -22.35
CA CYS A 323 -4.82 12.49 -21.51
C CYS A 323 -6.09 12.20 -22.30
N GLU A 324 -6.51 10.92 -22.35
CA GLU A 324 -7.75 10.48 -23.00
C GLU A 324 -8.93 10.48 -22.03
N PHE A 325 -9.31 11.66 -21.54
CA PHE A 325 -10.36 11.79 -20.53
C PHE A 325 -11.78 11.71 -21.12
N GLY A 326 -11.95 12.10 -22.38
CA GLY A 326 -13.26 12.34 -22.96
C GLY A 326 -14.00 13.53 -22.32
N PRO A 327 -15.16 13.94 -22.85
CA PRO A 327 -15.82 15.19 -22.43
C PRO A 327 -16.26 15.22 -20.95
N GLN A 328 -16.72 14.09 -20.41
CA GLN A 328 -17.26 14.02 -19.06
C GLN A 328 -16.19 14.23 -17.99
N ARG A 329 -15.05 13.54 -18.09
CA ARG A 329 -13.94 13.71 -17.15
C ARG A 329 -13.27 15.08 -17.31
N PHE A 330 -13.19 15.62 -18.52
CA PHE A 330 -12.72 16.99 -18.71
C PHE A 330 -13.58 18.01 -17.94
N GLN A 331 -14.91 17.86 -17.96
CA GLN A 331 -15.80 18.72 -17.17
C GLN A 331 -15.55 18.62 -15.66
N GLN A 332 -15.16 17.46 -15.15
CA GLN A 332 -14.84 17.28 -13.72
C GLN A 332 -13.59 18.09 -13.30
N LEU A 333 -12.63 18.27 -14.20
CA LEU A 333 -11.41 19.05 -13.92
C LEU A 333 -11.63 20.56 -14.03
N LEU A 334 -12.67 21.00 -14.76
CA LEU A 334 -12.90 22.41 -15.09
C LEU A 334 -12.90 23.34 -13.86
N PRO A 335 -13.60 23.04 -12.75
CA PRO A 335 -13.59 23.90 -11.57
C PRO A 335 -12.19 24.10 -10.99
N GLY A 336 -11.33 23.08 -11.08
CA GLY A 336 -9.96 23.12 -10.62
C GLY A 336 -9.04 23.89 -11.58
N PHE A 337 -9.19 23.68 -12.89
CA PHE A 337 -8.45 24.44 -13.90
C PHE A 337 -8.72 25.94 -13.81
N LEU A 338 -9.97 26.34 -13.58
CA LEU A 338 -10.34 27.75 -13.45
C LEU A 338 -9.68 28.47 -12.27
N LYS A 339 -9.08 27.76 -11.32
CA LYS A 339 -8.30 28.33 -10.22
C LYS A 339 -6.85 28.65 -10.60
N SER A 340 -6.36 28.08 -11.71
CA SER A 340 -4.98 28.22 -12.16
C SER A 340 -4.81 29.46 -13.04
N SER A 341 -3.67 30.14 -12.90
CA SER A 341 -3.31 31.27 -13.78
C SER A 341 -2.78 30.82 -15.15
N GLU A 342 -2.21 29.61 -15.23
CA GLU A 342 -1.69 28.99 -16.44
C GLU A 342 -2.23 27.55 -16.57
N ILE A 343 -2.81 27.20 -17.72
CA ILE A 343 -3.27 25.85 -18.02
C ILE A 343 -2.64 25.45 -19.35
N GLN A 344 -1.89 24.34 -19.38
CA GLN A 344 -1.24 23.82 -20.58
C GLN A 344 -1.64 22.38 -20.89
#